data_AF-R0LIA6-F1
#
_entry.id   AF-R0LIA6-F1
#
_cell.length_a   1.000
_cell.length_b   1.000
_cell.length_c   1.000
_cell.angle_alpha   90.00
_cell.angle_beta   90.00
_cell.angle_gamma   90.00
#
_symmetry.space_group_name_H-M   'P 1'
#
loop_
_entity.id
_entity.type
_entity.pdbx_description
1 polymer ?
#
loop_
_entity_poly.entity_id
_entity_poly.type
_entity_poly.pdbx_seq_one_letter_code
_entity_poly.pdbx_strand_id
1 'polypeptide(L)'
;MIEELGFTAEIGAYYGQADEYFYSRHRDTYYYNPAYLYEATSFKEVQKPLEDFNHIAWFPIDEAIENLKRGSHKWAIQSWKKQHKID
;
A
#
# COMPACT_ATOMS: atom_id res chain seq x y z
N MET A 1 0.31 9.54 -1.19
CA MET A 1 -1.16 9.73 -1.00
C MET A 1 -1.70 10.99 -1.67
N ILE A 2 -1.08 12.18 -1.54
CA ILE A 2 -1.59 13.38 -2.22
C ILE A 2 -1.56 13.23 -3.75
N GLU A 3 -0.47 12.74 -4.33
CA GLU A 3 -0.34 12.59 -5.79
C GLU A 3 -1.31 11.54 -6.36
N GLU A 4 -1.34 10.34 -5.77
CA GLU A 4 -2.15 9.21 -6.25
C GLU A 4 -3.63 9.28 -5.86
N LEU A 5 -3.96 9.80 -4.67
CA LEU A 5 -5.32 9.77 -4.11
C LEU A 5 -5.91 11.16 -3.83
N GLY A 6 -5.08 12.21 -3.74
CA GLY A 6 -5.53 13.54 -3.30
C GLY A 6 -5.77 13.66 -1.79
N PHE A 7 -5.22 12.72 -1.01
CA PHE A 7 -5.50 12.60 0.43
C PHE A 7 -4.33 13.03 1.31
N THR A 8 -4.67 13.65 2.44
CA THR A 8 -3.82 13.70 3.64
C THR A 8 -4.19 12.57 4.58
N ALA A 9 -3.25 12.07 5.37
CA ALA A 9 -3.47 10.96 6.30
C ALA A 9 -2.71 11.14 7.60
N GLU A 10 -3.28 10.64 8.68
CA GLU A 10 -2.61 10.45 9.97
C GLU A 10 -1.97 9.07 9.98
N ILE A 11 -0.65 9.03 10.18
CA ILE A 11 0.12 7.78 10.20
C ILE A 11 -0.04 7.13 11.56
N GLY A 12 -0.47 5.87 11.57
CA GLY A 12 -0.62 5.05 12.77
C GLY A 12 0.52 4.05 12.95
N ALA A 13 0.17 2.81 13.30
CA ALA A 13 1.13 1.76 13.62
C ALA A 13 2.08 1.46 12.47
N TYR A 14 3.35 1.20 12.83
CA TYR A 14 4.35 0.61 11.96
C TYR A 14 4.31 -0.91 12.08
N TYR A 15 4.06 -1.61 10.98
CA TYR A 15 3.96 -3.08 10.96
C TYR A 15 5.29 -3.78 10.75
N GLY A 16 6.25 -3.10 10.12
CA GLY A 16 7.57 -3.64 9.85
C GLY A 16 8.05 -3.40 8.43
N GLN A 17 9.13 -4.09 8.09
CA GLN A 17 9.76 -4.06 6.77
C GLN A 17 9.51 -5.39 6.07
N ALA A 18 9.10 -5.33 4.80
CA ALA A 18 8.98 -6.50 3.93
C ALA A 18 9.71 -6.24 2.63
N ASP A 19 10.79 -6.99 2.40
CA ASP A 19 11.68 -6.77 1.28
C ASP A 19 11.20 -7.44 0.01
N GLU A 20 11.46 -6.80 -1.13
CA GLU A 20 11.15 -7.37 -2.43
C GLU A 20 12.28 -7.15 -3.43
N TYR A 21 12.56 -8.18 -4.21
CA TYR A 21 13.46 -8.12 -5.36
C TYR A 21 12.63 -8.16 -6.64
N PHE A 22 12.82 -7.19 -7.53
CA PHE A 22 12.08 -7.16 -8.79
C PHE A 22 12.87 -6.47 -9.91
N TYR A 23 12.52 -6.81 -11.16
CA TYR A 23 13.03 -6.13 -12.34
C TYR A 23 12.03 -5.08 -12.84
N SER A 24 12.48 -3.85 -13.02
CA SER A 24 11.67 -2.75 -13.57
C SER A 24 11.89 -2.67 -15.07
N ARG A 25 10.83 -2.88 -15.85
CA ARG A 25 10.87 -2.73 -17.31
C ARG A 25 11.04 -1.28 -17.75
N HIS A 26 10.45 -0.34 -17.02
CA HIS A 26 10.55 1.09 -17.34
C HIS A 26 11.96 1.64 -17.13
N ARG A 27 12.67 1.12 -16.12
CA ARG A 27 14.04 1.53 -15.79
C ARG A 27 15.11 0.58 -16.33
N ASP A 28 14.71 -0.51 -16.97
CA ASP A 28 15.55 -1.60 -17.46
C ASP A 28 16.62 -2.05 -16.43
N THR A 29 16.19 -2.34 -15.20
CA THR A 29 17.13 -2.68 -14.11
C THR A 29 16.49 -3.47 -12.98
N TYR A 30 17.33 -4.16 -12.20
CA TYR A 30 16.96 -4.93 -11.02
C TYR A 30 17.02 -4.07 -9.77
N TYR A 31 16.03 -4.23 -8.89
CA TYR A 31 15.92 -3.52 -7.62
C TYR A 31 15.85 -4.49 -6.46
N TYR A 32 16.58 -4.16 -5.41
CA TYR A 32 16.25 -4.52 -4.04
C TYR A 32 15.43 -3.38 -3.44
N ASN A 33 14.23 -3.68 -2.94
CA ASN A 33 13.27 -2.69 -2.47
C ASN A 33 12.75 -3.04 -1.07
N PRO A 34 13.32 -2.44 -0.01
CA PRO A 34 12.79 -2.58 1.34
C PRO A 34 11.50 -1.75 1.50
N ALA A 35 10.36 -2.41 1.67
CA ALA A 35 9.08 -1.72 1.88
C ALA A 35 8.81 -1.55 3.39
N TYR A 36 8.69 -0.30 3.84
CA TYR A 36 8.34 0.06 5.22
C TYR A 36 6.84 0.33 5.30
N LEU A 37 6.13 -0.44 6.12
CA LEU A 37 4.68 -0.53 6.04
C LEU A 37 4.00 0.04 7.30
N TYR A 38 3.06 0.95 7.06
CA TYR A 38 2.30 1.67 8.09
C TYR A 38 0.80 1.60 7.78
N GLU A 39 -0.04 1.77 8.80
CA GLU A 39 -1.45 2.13 8.58
C GLU A 39 -1.66 3.64 8.55
N ALA A 40 -2.74 4.06 7.89
CA ALA A 40 -3.36 5.35 8.11
C ALA A 40 -4.57 5.17 9.04
N THR A 41 -4.57 5.85 10.19
CA THR A 41 -5.69 5.76 11.17
C THR A 41 -6.84 6.69 10.80
N SER A 42 -6.53 7.78 10.10
CA SER A 42 -7.51 8.70 9.54
C SER A 42 -6.98 9.27 8.22
N PHE A 43 -7.89 9.68 7.34
CA PHE A 43 -7.55 10.38 6.11
C PHE A 43 -8.58 11.44 5.76
N LYS A 44 -8.16 12.43 4.98
CA LYS A 44 -9.01 13.50 4.45
C LYS A 44 -8.68 13.75 2.98
N GLU A 45 -9.71 13.71 2.13
CA GLU A 45 -9.64 14.21 0.76
C GLU A 45 -9.49 15.73 0.78
N VAL A 46 -8.40 16.23 0.19
CA VAL A 46 -8.09 17.66 0.15
C VAL A 46 -8.03 18.20 -1.28
N GLN A 47 -7.86 17.31 -2.27
CA GLN A 47 -7.85 17.64 -3.69
C GLN A 47 -8.13 16.40 -4.54
N LYS A 48 -8.26 16.59 -5.85
CA LYS A 48 -8.25 15.46 -6.79
C LYS A 48 -6.83 14.87 -6.90
N PRO A 49 -6.68 13.57 -7.25
CA PRO A 49 -5.39 13.00 -7.63
C PRO A 49 -4.69 13.87 -8.68
N LEU A 50 -3.37 13.98 -8.55
CA LEU A 50 -2.51 14.63 -9.54
C LEU A 50 -2.10 13.64 -10.64
N GLU A 51 -1.98 12.36 -10.29
CA GLU A 51 -1.75 11.28 -11.25
C GLU A 51 -3.09 10.77 -11.80
N ASP A 52 -3.26 10.81 -13.12
CA ASP A 52 -4.49 10.44 -13.82
C ASP A 52 -4.39 9.12 -14.60
N PHE A 53 -3.22 8.47 -14.58
CA PHE A 53 -2.95 7.20 -15.25
C PHE A 53 -3.25 5.96 -14.39
N ASN A 54 -3.52 6.16 -13.09
CA ASN A 54 -3.87 5.09 -12.16
C ASN A 54 -5.38 4.93 -12.03
N HIS A 55 -5.84 3.71 -11.75
CA HIS A 55 -7.24 3.44 -11.42
C HIS A 55 -7.36 3.14 -9.92
N ILE A 56 -8.25 3.85 -9.23
CA ILE A 56 -8.48 3.69 -7.79
C ILE A 56 -9.72 2.80 -7.59
N ALA A 57 -9.60 1.81 -6.72
CA ALA A 57 -10.69 0.93 -6.32
C ALA A 57 -10.65 0.66 -4.82
N TRP A 58 -11.83 0.53 -4.23
CA TRP A 58 -12.01 0.10 -2.84
C TRP A 58 -12.45 -1.36 -2.85
N PHE A 59 -11.77 -2.19 -2.07
CA PHE A 59 -12.02 -3.63 -1.97
C PHE A 59 -12.32 -4.03 -0.53
N PRO A 60 -13.14 -5.08 -0.30
CA PRO A 60 -13.10 -5.86 0.92
C PRO A 60 -11.67 -6.36 1.21
N ILE A 61 -11.33 -6.53 2.48
CA ILE A 61 -9.95 -6.83 2.92
C ILE A 61 -9.38 -8.07 2.21
N ASP A 62 -10.12 -9.16 2.18
CA ASP A 62 -9.62 -10.41 1.58
C ASP A 62 -9.49 -10.30 0.06
N GLU A 63 -10.40 -9.57 -0.59
CA GLU A 63 -10.30 -9.28 -2.03
C GLU A 63 -9.08 -8.40 -2.35
N ALA A 64 -8.75 -7.44 -1.48
CA ALA A 64 -7.55 -6.62 -1.63
C ALA A 64 -6.28 -7.47 -1.57
N ILE A 65 -6.20 -8.44 -0.65
CA ILE A 65 -5.07 -9.37 -0.53
C ILE A 65 -4.89 -10.19 -1.82
N GLU A 66 -5.97 -10.65 -2.43
CA GLU A 66 -5.91 -11.41 -3.68
C GLU A 66 -5.45 -10.55 -4.87
N ASN A 67 -5.94 -9.31 -4.97
CA ASN A 67 -5.61 -8.39 -6.07
C ASN A 67 -4.21 -7.78 -5.99
N LEU A 68 -3.58 -7.76 -4.81
CA LEU A 68 -2.24 -7.19 -4.65
C LEU A 68 -1.19 -7.99 -5.41
N LYS A 69 -0.39 -7.30 -6.22
CA LYS A 69 0.69 -7.92 -7.00
C LYS A 69 1.87 -8.41 -6.14
N ARG A 70 2.20 -7.67 -5.08
CA ARG A 70 3.45 -7.81 -4.33
C ARG A 70 3.23 -8.54 -3.02
N GLY A 71 4.09 -9.51 -2.71
CA GLY A 71 4.02 -10.29 -1.47
C GLY A 71 4.18 -9.42 -0.22
N SER A 72 5.05 -8.40 -0.29
CA SER A 72 5.26 -7.41 0.76
C SER A 72 3.96 -6.66 1.10
N HIS A 73 3.17 -6.27 0.11
CA HIS A 73 1.90 -5.58 0.34
C HIS A 73 0.85 -6.51 0.94
N LYS A 74 0.77 -7.78 0.49
CA LYS A 74 -0.13 -8.78 1.09
C LYS A 74 0.20 -9.00 2.56
N TRP A 75 1.49 -9.12 2.87
CA TRP A 75 2.00 -9.25 4.23
C TRP A 75 1.63 -8.05 5.11
N ALA A 76 1.62 -6.83 4.56
CA ALA A 76 1.18 -5.62 5.28
C ALA A 76 -0.26 -5.78 5.80
N ILE A 77 -1.19 -6.15 4.92
CA ILE A 77 -2.61 -6.31 5.28
C ILE A 77 -2.79 -7.47 6.25
N GLN A 78 -2.09 -8.59 6.06
CA GLN A 78 -2.14 -9.72 6.99
C GLN A 78 -1.61 -9.36 8.39
N SER A 79 -0.56 -8.54 8.46
CA SER A 79 -0.02 -8.04 9.73
C SER A 79 -1.00 -7.09 10.42
N TRP A 80 -1.65 -6.22 9.63
CA TRP A 80 -2.74 -5.36 10.09
C TRP A 80 -3.91 -6.20 10.65
N LYS A 81 -4.39 -7.22 9.91
CA LYS A 81 -5.47 -8.13 10.36
C LYS A 81 -5.11 -8.76 11.70
N LYS A 82 -3.89 -9.30 11.82
CA LYS A 82 -3.40 -9.94 13.06
C LYS A 82 -3.37 -8.99 14.25
N GLN A 83 -2.90 -7.76 14.07
CA GLN A 83 -2.83 -6.76 15.14
C GLN A 83 -4.22 -6.31 15.59
N HIS A 84 -5.14 -6.11 14.64
CA HIS A 84 -6.51 -5.66 14.88
C HIS A 84 -7.49 -6.80 15.18
N LYS A 85 -7.02 -8.05 15.19
CA LYS A 85 -7.81 -9.26 15.45
C LYS A 85 -9.01 -9.40 14.50
N ILE A 86 -8.76 -9.14 13.23
CA ILE A 86 -9.73 -9.31 12.13
C ILE A 86 -9.49 -10.68 11.51
N ASP A 87 -10.55 -11.49 11.44
CA ASP A 87 -10.54 -12.83 10.84
C ASP A 87 -10.45 -12.78 9.30
#